data_AF-A0A0C3QLC3-F1
#
_entry.id   AF-A0A0C3QLC3-F1
#
_cell.length_a   1.000
_cell.length_b   1.000
_cell.length_c   1.000
_cell.angle_alpha   90.00
_cell.angle_beta   90.00
_cell.angle_gamma   90.00
#
_symmetry.space_group_name_H-M   'P 1'
#
loop_
_entity.id
_entity.type
_entity.pdbx_description
1 polymer ?
#
loop_
_entity_poly.entity_id
_entity_poly.type
_entity_poly.pdbx_seq_one_letter_code
_entity_poly.pdbx_strand_id
1 'polypeptide(L)'
;MCLRTDSARLYQCTDCIHPPLICGSCTTDVHRRMPFHRLRFWAVDDAGNGSWEKTSLAAVGFVLHIGHGGLQCPRATWESVRTVQVLDINGQHSIPMLFCQCHELYEDQAEQLLQLRLYPASDDSPRTAFTFRVMKHFLLCQLEMCCSAASYYDMLALQTDSVNIRSLKNCYPQFLSSTREWKVIKTFMKANSKTGLDLKPGDATVKCGFCPIPGVNIPDAWKDDPEADLLYRVFEAFDGNFSLQLNNKGVTESVDPSIIGDAGYWVGLADGEQYLTALAESRFGASSGTNNTDSPCQHIRAGNVSLSAKAVNKISRGVVLGSCGRHNFSRPNAAMDLSLGEKYAGTCFLVINLTFSSLQVFKHGLLCYFSTQSCQGSQYCVSDI
;
A
#
# COMPACT_ATOMS: atom_id res chain seq x y z
N MET A 1 -42.49 -6.51 12.92
CA MET A 1 -43.41 -7.48 12.28
C MET A 1 -43.75 -6.96 10.90
N CYS A 2 -43.59 -7.77 9.85
CA CYS A 2 -43.99 -7.39 8.49
C CYS A 2 -45.52 -7.35 8.43
N LEU A 3 -46.12 -6.16 8.48
CA LEU A 3 -47.58 -5.98 8.41
C LEU A 3 -48.14 -6.13 6.98
N ARG A 4 -47.26 -6.32 5.99
CA ARG A 4 -47.61 -6.50 4.59
C ARG A 4 -47.46 -7.98 4.24
N THR A 5 -48.51 -8.76 4.47
CA THR A 5 -48.57 -10.20 4.17
C THR A 5 -48.79 -10.52 2.69
N ASP A 6 -49.07 -9.51 1.85
CA ASP A 6 -49.35 -9.66 0.41
C ASP A 6 -48.11 -9.62 -0.50
N SER A 7 -46.89 -9.64 0.05
CA SER A 7 -45.70 -9.68 -0.80
C SER A 7 -45.48 -11.09 -1.37
N ALA A 8 -45.51 -11.23 -2.70
CA ALA A 8 -45.32 -12.49 -3.43
C ALA A 8 -44.00 -13.23 -3.11
N ARG A 9 -43.02 -12.55 -2.51
CA ARG A 9 -41.72 -13.13 -2.15
C ARG A 9 -41.20 -12.56 -0.83
N LEU A 10 -40.73 -13.45 0.04
CA LEU A 10 -40.05 -13.11 1.29
C LEU A 10 -38.53 -13.31 1.13
N TYR A 11 -37.77 -12.43 1.77
CA TYR A 11 -36.32 -12.40 1.72
C TYR A 11 -35.74 -12.63 3.10
N GLN A 12 -34.57 -13.27 3.14
CA GLN A 12 -33.75 -13.44 4.32
C GLN A 12 -32.36 -12.85 4.08
N CYS A 13 -31.88 -12.04 5.02
CA CYS A 13 -30.48 -11.63 5.01
C CYS A 13 -29.57 -12.74 5.52
N THR A 14 -28.40 -12.93 4.90
CA THR A 14 -27.42 -13.95 5.34
C THR A 14 -26.35 -13.38 6.27
N ASP A 15 -26.25 -12.05 6.36
CA ASP A 15 -25.19 -11.36 7.12
C ASP A 15 -25.71 -10.78 8.46
N CYS A 16 -27.03 -10.60 8.62
CA CYS A 16 -27.63 -10.16 9.88
C CYS A 16 -27.65 -11.27 10.92
N ILE A 17 -27.49 -10.90 12.20
CA ILE A 17 -27.74 -11.78 13.33
C ILE A 17 -29.27 -11.88 13.52
N HIS A 18 -29.80 -13.11 13.63
CA HIS A 18 -31.24 -13.40 13.70
C HIS A 18 -32.07 -12.78 12.55
N PRO A 19 -31.81 -13.15 11.29
CA PRO A 19 -32.47 -12.52 10.15
C PRO A 19 -33.93 -12.99 10.00
N PRO A 20 -34.93 -12.10 10.08
CA PRO A 20 -36.32 -12.45 9.85
C PRO A 20 -36.59 -12.68 8.36
N LEU A 21 -37.65 -13.43 8.05
CA LEU A 21 -38.23 -13.48 6.71
C LEU A 21 -39.19 -12.31 6.53
N ILE A 22 -38.88 -11.38 5.62
CA ILE A 22 -39.63 -10.14 5.45
C ILE A 22 -39.80 -9.80 3.98
N CYS A 23 -40.79 -8.97 3.67
CA CYS A 23 -41.04 -8.51 2.30
C CYS A 23 -39.90 -7.61 1.77
N GLY A 24 -39.90 -7.36 0.46
CA GLY A 24 -38.89 -6.51 -0.17
C GLY A 24 -38.79 -5.11 0.44
N SER A 25 -39.92 -4.42 0.65
CA SER A 25 -39.91 -3.06 1.25
C SER A 25 -39.35 -3.03 2.68
N CYS A 26 -39.73 -3.99 3.53
CA CYS A 26 -39.13 -4.09 4.86
C CYS A 26 -37.63 -4.43 4.78
N THR A 27 -37.22 -5.21 3.77
CA THR A 27 -35.80 -5.55 3.54
C THR A 27 -35.00 -4.29 3.20
N THR A 28 -35.48 -3.45 2.29
CA THR A 28 -34.80 -2.19 1.92
C THR A 28 -34.72 -1.23 3.10
N ASP A 29 -35.78 -1.14 3.92
CA ASP A 29 -35.82 -0.27 5.09
C ASP A 29 -34.83 -0.70 6.18
N VAL A 30 -34.82 -1.99 6.53
CA VAL A 30 -33.91 -2.56 7.55
C VAL A 30 -32.44 -2.41 7.13
N HIS A 31 -32.14 -2.59 5.84
CA HIS A 31 -30.76 -2.57 5.34
C HIS A 31 -30.31 -1.19 4.84
N ARG A 32 -31.09 -0.13 5.10
CA ARG A 32 -30.75 1.25 4.67
C ARG A 32 -29.35 1.70 5.11
N ARG A 33 -28.86 1.20 6.23
CA ARG A 33 -27.51 1.48 6.76
C ARG A 33 -26.51 0.34 6.59
N MET A 34 -26.95 -0.79 6.02
CA MET A 34 -26.14 -1.99 5.78
C MET A 34 -26.23 -2.40 4.30
N PRO A 35 -25.81 -1.53 3.36
CA PRO A 35 -26.07 -1.69 1.93
C PRO A 35 -25.30 -2.85 1.29
N PHE A 36 -24.33 -3.43 1.99
CA PHE A 36 -23.49 -4.54 1.52
C PHE A 36 -23.94 -5.89 2.07
N HIS A 37 -25.07 -5.96 2.77
CA HIS A 37 -25.59 -7.24 3.24
C HIS A 37 -26.15 -8.06 2.08
N ARG A 38 -25.86 -9.36 2.11
CA ARG A 38 -26.30 -10.33 1.11
C ARG A 38 -27.65 -10.92 1.51
N LEU A 39 -28.46 -11.22 0.49
CA LEU A 39 -29.81 -11.71 0.65
C LEU A 39 -30.00 -13.05 -0.05
N ARG A 40 -31.03 -13.77 0.37
CA ARG A 40 -31.57 -14.94 -0.32
C ARG A 40 -33.09 -14.96 -0.24
N PHE A 41 -33.72 -15.68 -1.15
CA PHE A 41 -35.16 -15.97 -1.11
C PHE A 41 -35.41 -17.43 -1.43
N TRP A 42 -36.59 -17.94 -1.05
CA TRP A 42 -37.01 -19.29 -1.40
C TRP A 42 -37.66 -19.27 -2.78
N ALA A 43 -37.03 -19.93 -3.75
CA ALA A 43 -37.56 -20.16 -5.09
C ALA A 43 -38.20 -21.55 -5.15
N VAL A 44 -39.21 -21.72 -6.00
CA VAL A 44 -39.86 -23.01 -6.29
C VAL A 44 -39.88 -23.19 -7.80
N ASP A 45 -39.39 -24.32 -8.29
CA ASP A 45 -39.38 -24.67 -9.70
C ASP A 45 -40.77 -25.15 -10.19
N ASP A 46 -40.91 -25.36 -11.51
CA ASP A 46 -42.16 -25.82 -12.12
C ASP A 46 -42.58 -27.23 -11.66
N ALA A 47 -41.64 -28.02 -11.12
CA ALA A 47 -41.89 -29.34 -10.55
C ALA A 47 -42.25 -29.29 -9.06
N GLY A 48 -42.31 -28.10 -8.45
CA GLY A 48 -42.63 -27.90 -7.04
C GLY A 48 -41.46 -28.07 -6.08
N ASN A 49 -40.23 -28.25 -6.57
CA ASN A 49 -39.04 -28.33 -5.72
C ASN A 49 -38.57 -26.94 -5.34
N GLY A 50 -38.35 -26.72 -4.04
CA GLY A 50 -37.89 -25.45 -3.51
C GLY A 50 -36.39 -25.40 -3.25
N SER A 51 -35.76 -24.26 -3.50
CA SER A 51 -34.37 -24.02 -3.14
C SER A 51 -34.12 -22.57 -2.71
N TRP A 52 -33.06 -22.35 -1.93
CA TRP A 52 -32.61 -21.00 -1.60
C TRP A 52 -31.79 -20.42 -2.74
N GLU A 53 -32.26 -19.32 -3.30
CA GLU A 53 -31.54 -18.57 -4.32
C GLU A 53 -30.95 -17.29 -3.74
N LYS A 54 -29.72 -16.97 -4.16
CA LYS A 54 -29.05 -15.73 -3.82
C LYS A 54 -29.74 -14.55 -4.51
N THR A 55 -29.81 -13.41 -3.83
CA THR A 55 -30.23 -12.15 -4.44
C THR A 55 -29.47 -10.99 -3.79
N SER A 56 -29.60 -9.80 -4.35
CA SER A 56 -28.96 -8.59 -3.85
C SER A 56 -30.00 -7.58 -3.37
N LEU A 57 -29.59 -6.67 -2.49
CA LEU A 57 -30.44 -5.54 -2.09
C LEU A 57 -30.91 -4.75 -3.32
N ALA A 58 -30.03 -4.54 -4.30
CA ALA A 58 -30.34 -3.87 -5.56
C ALA A 58 -31.47 -4.57 -6.33
N ALA A 59 -31.46 -5.90 -6.42
CA ALA A 59 -32.51 -6.67 -7.10
C ALA A 59 -33.87 -6.59 -6.39
N VAL A 60 -33.88 -6.28 -5.09
CA VAL A 60 -35.09 -6.06 -4.29
C VAL A 60 -35.60 -4.60 -4.40
N GLY A 61 -34.87 -3.73 -5.11
CA GLY A 61 -35.22 -2.32 -5.32
C GLY A 61 -34.51 -1.35 -4.37
N PHE A 62 -33.46 -1.80 -3.66
CA PHE A 62 -32.67 -0.91 -2.82
C PHE A 62 -31.85 0.09 -3.66
N VAL A 63 -31.93 1.36 -3.27
CA VAL A 63 -31.06 2.42 -3.78
C VAL A 63 -30.36 3.09 -2.62
N LEU A 64 -29.03 3.21 -2.70
CA LEU A 64 -28.25 3.91 -1.70
C LEU A 64 -28.30 5.42 -1.97
N HIS A 65 -29.02 6.15 -1.13
CA HIS A 65 -29.04 7.60 -1.19
C HIS A 65 -27.84 8.17 -0.44
N ILE A 66 -27.08 9.03 -1.11
CA ILE A 66 -25.88 9.66 -0.56
C ILE A 66 -26.24 11.05 -0.01
N GLY A 67 -25.69 11.39 1.15
CA GLY A 67 -26.05 12.59 1.90
C GLY A 67 -27.40 12.48 2.62
N HIS A 68 -27.88 13.60 3.17
CA HIS A 68 -29.20 13.73 3.82
C HIS A 68 -29.57 12.62 4.82
N GLY A 69 -28.60 12.09 5.57
CA GLY A 69 -28.83 10.98 6.51
C GLY A 69 -29.35 9.70 5.81
N GLY A 70 -29.05 9.52 4.53
CA GLY A 70 -29.51 8.44 3.66
C GLY A 70 -30.93 8.59 3.13
N LEU A 71 -31.53 9.79 3.22
CA LEU A 71 -32.79 10.11 2.54
C LEU A 71 -32.53 10.52 1.10
N GLN A 72 -33.55 10.39 0.24
CA GLN A 72 -33.47 10.90 -1.13
C GLN A 72 -33.15 12.40 -1.13
N CYS A 73 -32.15 12.78 -1.92
CA CYS A 73 -31.83 14.19 -2.16
C CYS A 73 -33.01 14.86 -2.90
N PRO A 74 -33.54 16.00 -2.41
CA PRO A 74 -34.71 16.65 -3.01
C PRO A 74 -34.43 17.23 -4.41
N ARG A 75 -33.16 17.45 -4.76
CA ARG A 75 -32.75 17.91 -6.10
C ARG A 75 -32.38 16.78 -7.05
N ALA A 76 -32.05 15.60 -6.53
CA ALA A 76 -31.64 14.48 -7.37
C ALA A 76 -32.85 13.72 -7.89
N THR A 77 -32.86 13.46 -9.19
CA THR A 77 -33.94 12.73 -9.87
C THR A 77 -33.60 11.26 -10.05
N TRP A 78 -34.60 10.40 -10.22
CA TRP A 78 -34.38 8.96 -10.40
C TRP A 78 -33.60 8.62 -11.69
N GLU A 79 -33.63 9.48 -12.71
CA GLU A 79 -32.82 9.34 -13.93
C GLU A 79 -31.31 9.51 -13.67
N SER A 80 -30.94 10.12 -12.54
CA SER A 80 -29.55 10.30 -12.12
C SER A 80 -28.98 9.11 -11.34
N VAL A 81 -29.79 8.08 -11.04
CA VAL A 81 -29.29 6.85 -10.39
C VAL A 81 -28.21 6.21 -11.25
N ARG A 82 -27.13 5.77 -10.61
CA ARG A 82 -26.02 5.06 -11.26
C ARG A 82 -25.65 3.83 -10.47
N THR A 83 -25.42 2.72 -11.17
CA THR A 83 -24.87 1.51 -10.55
C THR A 83 -23.37 1.66 -10.34
N VAL A 84 -22.94 1.51 -9.09
CA VAL A 84 -21.54 1.50 -8.68
C VAL A 84 -21.18 0.09 -8.22
N GLN A 85 -20.03 -0.41 -8.66
CA GLN A 85 -19.46 -1.65 -8.12
C GLN A 85 -18.75 -1.35 -6.81
N VAL A 86 -19.13 -2.02 -5.74
CA VAL A 86 -18.47 -1.86 -4.44
C VAL A 86 -17.91 -3.18 -3.96
N LEU A 87 -16.62 -3.19 -3.63
CA LEU A 87 -15.99 -4.33 -2.97
C LEU A 87 -16.00 -4.12 -1.45
N ASP A 88 -16.56 -5.08 -0.73
CA ASP A 88 -16.52 -5.20 0.72
C ASP A 88 -15.84 -6.52 1.12
N ILE A 89 -15.55 -6.69 2.40
CA ILE A 89 -14.94 -7.92 2.92
C ILE A 89 -15.80 -9.16 2.71
N ASN A 90 -17.09 -9.00 2.41
CA ASN A 90 -18.01 -10.11 2.13
C ASN A 90 -18.26 -10.37 0.64
N GLY A 91 -17.55 -9.66 -0.26
CA GLY A 91 -17.64 -9.84 -1.71
C GLY A 91 -17.88 -8.55 -2.49
N GLN A 92 -18.25 -8.71 -3.75
CA GLN A 92 -18.52 -7.65 -4.72
C GLN A 92 -20.02 -7.39 -4.84
N HIS A 93 -20.40 -6.12 -4.79
CA HIS A 93 -21.78 -5.65 -4.80
C HIS A 93 -22.02 -4.72 -5.98
N SER A 94 -23.13 -4.91 -6.68
CA SER A 94 -23.65 -3.94 -7.64
C SER A 94 -24.73 -3.11 -6.96
N ILE A 95 -24.45 -1.84 -6.63
CA ILE A 95 -25.36 -0.99 -5.86
C ILE A 95 -25.81 0.20 -6.70
N PRO A 96 -27.11 0.37 -6.94
CA PRO A 96 -27.67 1.61 -7.45
C PRO A 96 -27.49 2.71 -6.39
N MET A 97 -26.82 3.79 -6.77
CA MET A 97 -26.58 4.94 -5.91
C MET A 97 -27.26 6.19 -6.49
N LEU A 98 -27.82 7.00 -5.60
CA LEU A 98 -28.31 8.33 -5.91
C LEU A 98 -27.43 9.36 -5.19
N PHE A 99 -26.59 10.05 -5.96
CA PHE A 99 -25.70 11.09 -5.46
C PHE A 99 -26.49 12.35 -5.08
N CYS A 100 -26.00 13.07 -4.08
CA CYS A 100 -26.55 14.35 -3.69
C CYS A 100 -26.28 15.41 -4.76
N GLN A 101 -27.26 16.28 -5.05
CA GLN A 101 -27.18 17.39 -6.01
C GLN A 101 -27.57 18.73 -5.37
N CYS A 102 -27.54 18.84 -4.04
CA CYS A 102 -28.03 20.02 -3.32
C CYS A 102 -27.06 21.21 -3.28
N HIS A 103 -25.77 21.03 -3.54
CA HIS A 103 -24.78 22.09 -3.39
C HIS A 103 -23.65 21.93 -4.41
N GLU A 104 -23.21 23.04 -4.99
CA GLU A 104 -22.03 23.13 -5.88
C GLU A 104 -20.76 22.59 -5.20
N LEU A 105 -20.67 22.69 -3.86
CA LEU A 105 -19.58 22.12 -3.05
C LEU A 105 -19.60 20.59 -2.93
N TYR A 106 -20.65 19.91 -3.40
CA TYR A 106 -20.75 18.44 -3.41
C TYR A 106 -20.88 17.88 -4.84
N GLU A 107 -20.45 18.62 -5.86
CA GLU A 107 -20.42 18.07 -7.23
C GLU A 107 -19.46 16.88 -7.33
N ASP A 108 -18.42 16.86 -6.49
CA ASP A 108 -17.46 15.78 -6.44
C ASP A 108 -18.08 14.50 -5.85
N GLN A 109 -18.36 13.55 -6.74
CA GLN A 109 -18.87 12.23 -6.41
C GLN A 109 -17.85 11.37 -5.64
N ALA A 110 -16.55 11.55 -5.88
CA ALA A 110 -15.49 10.86 -5.14
C ALA A 110 -15.48 11.31 -3.68
N GLU A 111 -15.61 12.61 -3.41
CA GLU A 111 -15.72 13.13 -2.04
C GLU A 111 -16.97 12.58 -1.33
N GLN A 112 -18.13 12.57 -2.01
CA GLN A 112 -19.36 11.99 -1.47
C GLN A 112 -19.22 10.51 -1.09
N LEU A 113 -18.46 9.72 -1.87
CA LEU A 113 -18.14 8.33 -1.52
C LEU A 113 -17.22 8.24 -0.31
N LEU A 114 -16.20 9.10 -0.22
CA LEU A 114 -15.28 9.14 0.92
C LEU A 114 -16.01 9.46 2.24
N GLN A 115 -17.01 10.35 2.21
CA GLN A 115 -17.88 10.65 3.36
C GLN A 115 -18.65 9.40 3.85
N LEU A 116 -18.97 8.47 2.94
CA LEU A 116 -19.56 7.16 3.25
C LEU A 116 -18.53 6.07 3.60
N ARG A 117 -17.24 6.43 3.73
CA ARG A 117 -16.13 5.49 3.93
C ARG A 117 -15.98 4.48 2.78
N LEU A 118 -16.26 4.95 1.57
CA LEU A 118 -16.01 4.25 0.31
C LEU A 118 -14.87 4.97 -0.40
N TYR A 119 -13.77 4.27 -0.62
CA TYR A 119 -12.64 4.76 -1.40
C TYR A 119 -12.99 4.64 -2.89
N PRO A 120 -13.11 5.75 -3.63
CA PRO A 120 -13.42 5.72 -5.05
C PRO A 120 -12.23 5.20 -5.86
N ALA A 121 -12.49 4.49 -6.95
CA ALA A 121 -11.45 4.02 -7.87
C ALA A 121 -11.00 5.07 -8.91
N SER A 122 -11.74 6.18 -8.99
CA SER A 122 -11.47 7.31 -9.87
C SER A 122 -12.04 8.57 -9.25
N ASP A 123 -11.42 9.71 -9.51
CA ASP A 123 -11.85 11.00 -8.96
C ASP A 123 -13.11 11.49 -9.69
N ASP A 124 -13.15 11.36 -11.02
CA ASP A 124 -14.30 11.74 -11.82
C ASP A 124 -15.29 10.58 -12.01
N SER A 125 -16.55 10.83 -11.64
CA SER A 125 -17.70 9.92 -11.88
C SER A 125 -17.43 8.43 -11.54
N PRO A 126 -17.03 8.11 -10.29
CA PRO A 126 -16.60 6.78 -9.88
C PRO A 126 -17.65 5.70 -10.14
N ARG A 127 -17.24 4.68 -10.91
CA ARG A 127 -18.05 3.47 -11.21
C ARG A 127 -17.68 2.26 -10.36
N THR A 128 -16.56 2.35 -9.64
CA THR A 128 -16.05 1.33 -8.74
C THR A 128 -15.60 2.02 -7.45
N ALA A 129 -15.89 1.42 -6.31
CA ALA A 129 -15.43 1.88 -5.02
C ALA A 129 -15.08 0.70 -4.11
N PHE A 130 -14.29 0.97 -3.08
CA PHE A 130 -13.82 -0.03 -2.12
C PHE A 130 -14.19 0.44 -0.73
N THR A 131 -14.84 -0.40 0.06
CA THR A 131 -15.09 -0.03 1.47
C THR A 131 -13.77 0.19 2.20
N PHE A 132 -13.70 1.14 3.13
CA PHE A 132 -12.51 1.28 3.98
C PHE A 132 -12.21 0.00 4.77
N ARG A 133 -13.22 -0.85 4.99
CA ARG A 133 -13.07 -2.19 5.60
C ARG A 133 -12.21 -3.08 4.72
N VAL A 134 -12.52 -3.22 3.43
CA VAL A 134 -11.72 -4.07 2.53
C VAL A 134 -10.31 -3.53 2.35
N MET A 135 -10.13 -2.21 2.28
CA MET A 135 -8.81 -1.57 2.16
C MET A 135 -7.92 -1.84 3.39
N LYS A 136 -8.48 -1.72 4.59
CA LYS A 136 -7.78 -2.03 5.85
C LYS A 136 -7.50 -3.52 6.00
N HIS A 137 -8.49 -4.36 5.68
CA HIS A 137 -8.36 -5.81 5.80
C HIS A 137 -7.29 -6.35 4.86
N PHE A 138 -7.27 -5.90 3.61
CA PHE A 138 -6.22 -6.28 2.66
C PHE A 138 -4.82 -5.85 3.15
N LEU A 139 -4.68 -4.64 3.68
CA LEU A 139 -3.39 -4.19 4.22
C LEU A 139 -2.90 -5.10 5.37
N LEU A 140 -3.80 -5.53 6.26
CA LEU A 140 -3.46 -6.49 7.31
C LEU A 140 -3.07 -7.86 6.74
N CYS A 141 -3.85 -8.42 5.81
CA CYS A 141 -3.53 -9.69 5.15
C CYS A 141 -2.19 -9.64 4.41
N GLN A 142 -1.83 -8.51 3.83
CA GLN A 142 -0.55 -8.36 3.16
C GLN A 142 0.61 -8.31 4.15
N LEU A 143 0.45 -7.61 5.28
CA LEU A 143 1.50 -7.48 6.29
C LEU A 143 1.72 -8.76 7.09
N GLU A 144 0.64 -9.45 7.47
CA GLU A 144 0.70 -10.61 8.36
C GLU A 144 0.81 -11.94 7.59
N MET A 145 0.05 -12.07 6.50
CA MET A 145 -0.07 -13.34 5.77
C MET A 145 0.72 -13.36 4.46
N CYS A 146 1.44 -12.27 4.14
CA CYS A 146 2.11 -12.08 2.85
C CYS A 146 1.16 -12.32 1.65
N CYS A 147 -0.13 -12.02 1.81
CA CYS A 147 -1.14 -12.31 0.81
C CYS A 147 -0.93 -11.44 -0.44
N SER A 148 -0.93 -12.06 -1.62
CA SER A 148 -0.89 -11.34 -2.88
C SER A 148 -2.25 -10.64 -3.15
N ALA A 149 -2.22 -9.50 -3.83
CA ALA A 149 -3.44 -8.80 -4.22
C ALA A 149 -4.36 -9.69 -5.08
N ALA A 150 -3.79 -10.51 -5.98
CA ALA A 150 -4.53 -11.43 -6.83
C ALA A 150 -5.28 -12.47 -5.99
N SER A 151 -4.57 -13.18 -5.09
CA SER A 151 -5.17 -14.20 -4.24
C SER A 151 -6.26 -13.64 -3.33
N TYR A 152 -6.05 -12.44 -2.79
CA TYR A 152 -7.05 -11.76 -1.97
C TYR A 152 -8.29 -11.37 -2.79
N TYR A 153 -8.10 -10.85 -4.01
CA TYR A 153 -9.19 -10.50 -4.91
C TYR A 153 -9.98 -11.74 -5.34
N ASP A 154 -9.31 -12.84 -5.71
CA ASP A 154 -9.94 -14.10 -6.10
C ASP A 154 -10.77 -14.68 -4.96
N MET A 155 -10.29 -14.56 -3.71
CA MET A 155 -11.05 -14.94 -2.51
C MET A 155 -12.36 -14.13 -2.39
N LEU A 156 -12.32 -12.81 -2.58
CA LEU A 156 -13.53 -11.99 -2.58
C LEU A 156 -14.48 -12.34 -3.72
N ALA A 157 -13.94 -12.68 -4.89
CA ALA A 157 -14.72 -13.09 -6.05
C ALA A 157 -15.44 -14.44 -5.78
N LEU A 158 -14.73 -15.42 -5.20
CA LEU A 158 -15.29 -16.68 -4.72
C LEU A 158 -16.37 -16.49 -3.65
N GLN A 159 -16.18 -15.52 -2.74
CA GLN A 159 -17.16 -15.21 -1.71
C GLN A 159 -18.44 -14.58 -2.26
N THR A 160 -18.33 -13.92 -3.42
CA THR A 160 -19.47 -13.38 -4.17
C THR A 160 -20.20 -14.51 -4.90
N ASP A 161 -19.49 -15.22 -5.76
CA ASP A 161 -19.99 -16.36 -6.52
C ASP A 161 -18.90 -17.42 -6.67
N SER A 162 -19.08 -18.53 -5.95
CA SER A 162 -18.16 -19.68 -5.96
C SER A 162 -18.34 -20.58 -7.18
N VAL A 163 -19.33 -20.33 -8.04
CA VAL A 163 -19.64 -21.14 -9.23
C VAL A 163 -19.22 -20.41 -10.50
N ASN A 164 -19.62 -19.14 -10.65
CA ASN A 164 -19.39 -18.38 -11.88
C ASN A 164 -18.64 -17.06 -11.65
N ILE A 165 -17.41 -17.17 -11.13
CA ILE A 165 -16.49 -16.04 -10.90
C ILE A 165 -16.27 -15.21 -12.17
N ARG A 166 -16.25 -15.86 -13.35
CA ARG A 166 -15.99 -15.20 -14.64
C ARG A 166 -17.09 -14.23 -15.08
N SER A 167 -18.30 -14.37 -14.53
CA SER A 167 -19.40 -13.44 -14.78
C SER A 167 -19.29 -12.14 -13.99
N LEU A 168 -18.46 -12.11 -12.95
CA LEU A 168 -18.24 -10.93 -12.12
C LEU A 168 -17.47 -9.87 -12.92
N LYS A 169 -17.88 -8.61 -12.77
CA LYS A 169 -17.16 -7.50 -13.38
C LYS A 169 -15.75 -7.43 -12.78
N ASN A 170 -14.74 -7.45 -13.65
CA ASN A 170 -13.35 -7.35 -13.22
C ASN A 170 -13.03 -5.96 -12.68
N CYS A 171 -12.84 -5.86 -11.37
CA CYS A 171 -12.42 -4.68 -10.63
C CYS A 171 -10.97 -4.77 -10.12
N TYR A 172 -10.23 -5.82 -10.52
CA TYR A 172 -8.86 -6.08 -10.04
C TYR A 172 -7.86 -4.96 -10.39
N PRO A 173 -7.84 -4.39 -11.61
CA PRO A 173 -6.94 -3.28 -11.92
C PRO A 173 -7.19 -2.06 -11.02
N GLN A 174 -8.46 -1.72 -10.78
CA GLN A 174 -8.84 -0.64 -9.88
C GLN A 174 -8.42 -0.95 -8.44
N PHE A 175 -8.57 -2.21 -8.00
CA PHE A 175 -8.15 -2.65 -6.67
C PHE A 175 -6.64 -2.48 -6.48
N LEU A 176 -5.82 -2.79 -7.50
CA LEU A 176 -4.37 -2.58 -7.44
C LEU A 176 -4.01 -1.09 -7.28
N SER A 177 -4.59 -0.20 -8.10
CA SER A 177 -4.32 1.24 -8.00
C SER A 177 -4.77 1.81 -6.67
N SER A 178 -6.03 1.58 -6.28
CA SER A 178 -6.58 2.10 -5.03
C SER A 178 -5.84 1.57 -3.80
N THR A 179 -5.37 0.32 -3.80
CA THR A 179 -4.60 -0.21 -2.66
C THR A 179 -3.18 0.35 -2.58
N ARG A 180 -2.57 0.73 -3.72
CA ARG A 180 -1.30 1.49 -3.75
C ARG A 180 -1.51 2.89 -3.15
N GLU A 181 -2.49 3.63 -3.65
CA GLU A 181 -2.82 4.99 -3.18
C GLU A 181 -3.19 5.01 -1.70
N TRP A 182 -4.02 4.06 -1.25
CA TRP A 182 -4.44 3.94 0.14
C TRP A 182 -3.25 3.83 1.09
N LYS A 183 -2.21 3.06 0.74
CA LYS A 183 -0.99 2.96 1.55
C LYS A 183 -0.27 4.29 1.64
N VAL A 184 -0.16 5.01 0.52
CA VAL A 184 0.52 6.31 0.45
C VAL A 184 -0.24 7.35 1.27
N ILE A 185 -1.55 7.45 1.12
CA ILE A 185 -2.41 8.32 1.94
C ILE A 185 -2.24 8.00 3.42
N LYS A 186 -2.24 6.71 3.80
CA LYS A 186 -1.98 6.28 5.18
C LYS A 186 -0.62 6.72 5.68
N THR A 187 0.40 6.75 4.82
CA THR A 187 1.72 7.28 5.16
C THR A 187 1.70 8.80 5.32
N PHE A 188 1.08 9.54 4.41
CA PHE A 188 0.92 11.00 4.51
C PHE A 188 0.19 11.43 5.78
N MET A 189 -0.89 10.73 6.14
CA MET A 189 -1.60 10.94 7.40
C MET A 189 -0.70 10.73 8.63
N LYS A 190 0.18 9.72 8.60
CA LYS A 190 1.14 9.47 9.70
C LYS A 190 2.23 10.54 9.76
N ALA A 191 2.62 11.07 8.61
CA ALA A 191 3.58 12.17 8.49
C ALA A 191 2.96 13.54 8.79
N ASN A 192 1.66 13.60 9.11
CA ASN A 192 0.91 14.84 9.32
C ASN A 192 0.97 15.81 8.12
N SER A 193 1.08 15.24 6.92
CA SER A 193 1.06 15.99 5.66
C SER A 193 -0.36 16.44 5.33
N LYS A 194 -0.50 17.71 4.90
CA LYS A 194 -1.81 18.26 4.52
C LYS A 194 -2.14 18.04 3.04
N THR A 195 -1.14 18.01 2.18
CA THR A 195 -1.33 17.98 0.72
C THR A 195 -0.65 16.79 0.04
N GLY A 196 0.19 16.04 0.76
CA GLY A 196 1.09 15.02 0.20
C GLY A 196 2.32 15.61 -0.50
N LEU A 197 2.28 16.88 -0.88
CA LEU A 197 3.31 17.61 -1.63
C LEU A 197 4.18 18.51 -0.73
N ASP A 198 3.77 18.67 0.53
CA ASP A 198 4.45 19.47 1.55
C ASP A 198 5.62 18.74 2.22
N LEU A 199 5.83 17.47 1.90
CA LEU A 199 6.85 16.62 2.52
C LEU A 199 8.22 16.84 1.90
N LYS A 200 9.24 16.97 2.75
CA LYS A 200 10.65 16.96 2.31
C LYS A 200 11.14 15.51 2.16
N PRO A 201 12.30 15.30 1.50
CA PRO A 201 12.92 13.99 1.46
C PRO A 201 13.02 13.35 2.85
N GLY A 202 12.54 12.11 2.97
CA GLY A 202 12.57 11.34 4.21
C GLY A 202 11.51 11.70 5.27
N ASP A 203 10.65 12.71 5.07
CA ASP A 203 9.67 13.12 6.10
C ASP A 203 8.54 12.11 6.29
N ALA A 204 8.23 11.28 5.30
CA ALA A 204 7.22 10.23 5.38
C ALA A 204 7.75 8.90 5.96
N THR A 205 8.79 8.98 6.81
CA THR A 205 9.39 7.80 7.46
C THR A 205 9.23 7.83 8.98
N VAL A 206 9.35 6.65 9.60
CA VAL A 206 9.39 6.56 11.06
C VAL A 206 10.84 6.74 11.50
N LYS A 207 11.15 7.93 12.03
CA LYS A 207 12.48 8.26 12.55
C LYS A 207 12.72 7.54 13.89
N CYS A 208 13.96 7.14 14.15
CA CYS A 208 14.33 6.54 15.42
C CYS A 208 14.27 7.58 16.55
N GLY A 209 13.35 7.42 17.50
CA GLY A 209 13.19 8.35 18.64
C GLY A 209 14.33 8.30 19.67
N PHE A 210 15.18 7.27 19.62
CA PHE A 210 16.30 7.09 20.54
C PHE A 210 17.65 7.51 19.95
N CYS A 211 17.74 7.71 18.64
CA CYS A 211 18.93 8.31 18.06
C CYS A 211 19.00 9.78 18.44
N PRO A 212 20.19 10.34 18.65
CA PRO A 212 20.35 11.77 18.90
C PRO A 212 19.92 12.54 17.64
N ILE A 213 19.04 13.52 17.83
CA ILE A 213 18.50 14.42 16.80
C ILE A 213 18.55 15.85 17.36
N PRO A 214 19.47 16.70 16.87
CA PRO A 214 19.59 18.08 17.33
C PRO A 214 18.30 18.87 17.17
N GLY A 215 17.99 19.70 18.17
CA GLY A 215 16.77 20.51 18.19
C GLY A 215 15.48 19.70 18.40
N VAL A 216 15.58 18.38 18.65
CA VAL A 216 14.43 17.50 18.89
C VAL A 216 14.55 16.79 20.23
N ASN A 217 15.58 15.97 20.43
CA ASN A 217 15.68 15.09 21.61
C ASN A 217 17.06 15.10 22.30
N ILE A 218 17.92 16.07 21.97
CA ILE A 218 19.18 16.33 22.67
C ILE A 218 19.32 17.83 22.99
N PRO A 219 20.10 18.21 24.02
CA PRO A 219 20.29 19.62 24.42
C PRO A 219 20.87 20.49 23.29
N ASP A 220 20.60 21.79 23.26
CA ASP A 220 21.15 22.67 22.21
C ASP A 220 22.68 22.79 22.27
N ALA A 221 23.25 22.83 23.48
CA ALA A 221 24.69 22.88 23.73
C ALA A 221 25.35 21.48 23.76
N TRP A 222 24.74 20.47 23.11
CA TRP A 222 25.25 19.09 23.12
C TRP A 222 26.68 18.95 22.57
N LYS A 223 27.13 19.88 21.71
CA LYS A 223 28.48 19.89 21.14
C LYS A 223 29.57 20.30 22.13
N ASP A 224 29.19 21.00 23.19
CA ASP A 224 30.12 21.48 24.23
C ASP A 224 30.34 20.44 25.33
N ASP A 225 29.58 19.34 25.30
CA ASP A 225 29.71 18.23 26.23
C ASP A 225 31.08 17.52 26.03
N PRO A 226 31.92 17.39 27.07
CA PRO A 226 33.20 16.69 26.97
C PRO A 226 33.08 15.24 26.49
N GLU A 227 31.91 14.61 26.68
CA GLU A 227 31.61 13.24 26.25
C GLU A 227 30.67 13.19 25.04
N ALA A 228 30.53 14.30 24.29
CA ALA A 228 29.62 14.39 23.15
C ALA A 228 29.81 13.25 22.14
N ASP A 229 31.06 12.85 21.89
CA ASP A 229 31.43 11.79 20.95
C ASP A 229 31.00 10.39 21.37
N LEU A 230 30.68 10.19 22.66
CA LEU A 230 30.17 8.94 23.22
C LEU A 230 28.65 8.99 23.40
N LEU A 231 28.13 10.08 23.96
CA LEU A 231 26.72 10.24 24.30
C LEU A 231 25.83 10.39 23.07
N TYR A 232 26.29 11.15 22.06
CA TYR A 232 25.52 11.47 20.86
C TYR A 232 26.02 10.72 19.63
N ARG A 233 26.67 9.58 19.84
CA ARG A 233 27.13 8.72 18.75
C ARG A 233 25.97 8.03 18.04
N VAL A 234 26.04 8.03 16.72
CA VAL A 234 25.10 7.33 15.86
C VAL A 234 25.72 6.02 15.35
N PHE A 235 24.92 4.95 15.38
CA PHE A 235 25.29 3.62 14.88
C PHE A 235 24.48 3.35 13.62
N GLU A 236 25.16 3.18 12.50
CA GLU A 236 24.52 2.85 11.23
C GLU A 236 24.85 1.41 10.85
N ALA A 237 23.82 0.67 10.46
CA ALA A 237 23.88 -0.70 10.00
C ALA A 237 23.31 -0.83 8.60
N PHE A 238 24.01 -1.54 7.72
CA PHE A 238 23.60 -1.74 6.33
C PHE A 238 23.43 -3.23 6.06
N ASP A 239 22.32 -3.58 5.42
CA ASP A 239 22.01 -4.96 5.04
C ASP A 239 21.36 -5.02 3.65
N GLY A 240 21.62 -6.11 2.94
CA GLY A 240 21.16 -6.37 1.57
C GLY A 240 20.11 -7.46 1.51
N ASN A 241 18.93 -7.16 0.95
CA ASN A 241 17.88 -8.13 0.67
C ASN A 241 17.84 -8.47 -0.83
N PHE A 242 18.23 -9.70 -1.18
CA PHE A 242 18.26 -10.20 -2.57
C PHE A 242 16.97 -10.89 -3.03
N SER A 243 16.01 -11.06 -2.12
CA SER A 243 14.69 -11.61 -2.44
C SER A 243 13.73 -10.51 -2.92
N LEU A 244 13.94 -9.26 -2.51
CA LEU A 244 13.17 -8.11 -2.97
C LEU A 244 13.68 -7.64 -4.35
N GLN A 245 13.02 -8.13 -5.41
CA GLN A 245 13.44 -7.90 -6.80
C GLN A 245 12.35 -7.18 -7.59
N LEU A 246 12.76 -6.28 -8.49
CA LEU A 246 11.84 -5.60 -9.40
C LEU A 246 11.93 -6.22 -10.79
N ASN A 247 10.82 -6.77 -11.29
CA ASN A 247 10.73 -7.30 -12.65
C ASN A 247 10.74 -6.16 -13.67
N ASN A 248 11.45 -6.35 -14.78
CA ASN A 248 11.36 -5.45 -15.92
C ASN A 248 10.05 -5.73 -16.67
N LYS A 249 9.09 -4.81 -16.52
CA LYS A 249 7.80 -4.84 -17.22
C LYS A 249 7.76 -3.88 -18.41
N GLY A 250 8.89 -3.26 -18.77
CA GLY A 250 8.94 -2.22 -19.80
C GLY A 250 8.27 -0.89 -19.41
N VAL A 251 8.07 -0.67 -18.10
CA VAL A 251 7.47 0.56 -17.57
C VAL A 251 8.58 1.45 -17.03
N THR A 252 8.59 2.71 -17.44
CA THR A 252 9.54 3.74 -17.00
C THR A 252 8.97 4.55 -15.84
N GLU A 253 9.83 5.23 -15.09
CA GLU A 253 9.41 6.18 -14.04
C GLU A 253 8.49 7.28 -14.60
N SER A 254 8.68 7.68 -15.86
CA SER A 254 7.79 8.64 -16.53
C SER A 254 6.36 8.12 -16.76
N VAL A 255 6.16 6.80 -16.77
CA VAL A 255 4.87 6.14 -17.00
C VAL A 255 4.21 5.69 -15.69
N ASP A 256 5.00 5.20 -14.73
CA ASP A 256 4.53 4.81 -13.39
C ASP A 256 5.42 5.47 -12.32
N PRO A 257 5.23 6.78 -12.06
CA PRO A 257 6.07 7.51 -11.11
C PRO A 257 5.80 7.07 -9.67
N SER A 258 6.82 7.21 -8.82
CA SER A 258 6.68 7.08 -7.38
C SER A 258 5.67 8.09 -6.83
N ILE A 259 4.56 7.58 -6.28
CA ILE A 259 3.50 8.41 -5.68
C ILE A 259 4.02 9.16 -4.42
N ILE A 260 4.99 8.58 -3.71
CA ILE A 260 5.60 9.19 -2.51
C ILE A 260 6.83 10.05 -2.83
N GLY A 261 7.35 9.98 -4.06
CA GLY A 261 8.62 10.59 -4.46
C GLY A 261 9.76 10.22 -3.51
N ASP A 262 10.53 11.22 -3.10
CA ASP A 262 11.71 11.07 -2.25
C ASP A 262 11.39 11.19 -0.75
N ALA A 263 10.11 11.38 -0.38
CA ALA A 263 9.70 11.54 1.02
C ALA A 263 9.83 10.24 1.85
N GLY A 264 10.05 9.09 1.19
CA GLY A 264 10.10 7.78 1.81
C GLY A 264 11.50 7.31 2.24
N TYR A 265 11.69 5.99 2.24
CA TYR A 265 12.94 5.35 2.63
C TYR A 265 13.98 5.27 1.50
N TRP A 266 13.55 5.33 0.24
CA TRP A 266 14.47 5.26 -0.90
C TRP A 266 15.24 6.56 -1.07
N VAL A 267 16.49 6.45 -1.50
CA VAL A 267 17.28 7.60 -1.95
C VAL A 267 16.60 8.29 -3.13
N GLY A 268 16.86 9.59 -3.28
CA GLY A 268 16.40 10.33 -4.45
C GLY A 268 16.91 9.69 -5.73
N LEU A 269 16.02 9.53 -6.72
CA LEU A 269 16.37 8.83 -7.96
C LEU A 269 17.53 9.51 -8.69
N ALA A 270 17.48 10.86 -8.77
CA ALA A 270 18.50 11.65 -9.43
C ALA A 270 19.88 11.52 -8.75
N ASP A 271 19.92 11.55 -7.42
CA ASP A 271 21.17 11.44 -6.66
C ASP A 271 21.81 10.07 -6.84
N GLY A 272 20.99 9.02 -6.77
CA GLY A 272 21.43 7.65 -7.02
C GLY A 272 21.96 7.45 -8.45
N GLU A 273 21.28 8.01 -9.46
CA GLU A 273 21.70 7.92 -10.86
C GLU A 273 22.99 8.70 -11.15
N GLN A 274 23.15 9.90 -10.57
CA GLN A 274 24.38 10.67 -10.69
C GLN A 274 25.57 9.91 -10.09
N TYR A 275 25.41 9.31 -8.91
CA TYR A 275 26.46 8.54 -8.27
C TYR A 275 26.85 7.30 -9.10
N LEU A 276 25.88 6.54 -9.57
CA LEU A 276 26.15 5.37 -10.42
C LEU A 276 26.86 5.79 -11.72
N THR A 277 26.43 6.90 -12.34
CA THR A 277 27.05 7.42 -13.57
C THR A 277 28.50 7.84 -13.33
N ALA A 278 28.80 8.48 -12.20
CA ALA A 278 30.16 8.85 -11.82
C ALA A 278 31.08 7.63 -11.64
N LEU A 279 30.52 6.48 -11.23
CA LEU A 279 31.23 5.20 -11.15
C LEU A 279 31.27 4.41 -12.46
N ALA A 280 30.76 4.99 -13.56
CA ALA A 280 30.53 4.29 -14.84
C ALA A 280 29.69 3.01 -14.67
N GLU A 281 28.77 3.01 -13.70
CA GLU A 281 27.79 1.96 -13.45
C GLU A 281 26.40 2.40 -13.91
N SER A 282 25.52 1.42 -14.14
CA SER A 282 24.13 1.66 -14.49
C SER A 282 23.19 0.95 -13.52
N ARG A 283 22.05 1.61 -13.26
CA ARG A 283 20.92 1.01 -12.53
C ARG A 283 20.43 -0.27 -13.21
N PHE A 284 20.43 -0.26 -14.54
CA PHE A 284 20.13 -1.39 -15.40
C PHE A 284 21.45 -2.06 -15.78
N GLY A 285 21.91 -3.03 -14.99
CA GLY A 285 23.23 -3.63 -15.16
C GLY A 285 23.47 -4.14 -16.58
N ALA A 286 24.24 -3.40 -17.37
CA ALA A 286 25.06 -4.01 -18.41
C ALA A 286 26.19 -4.72 -17.66
N SER A 287 26.47 -5.96 -18.03
CA SER A 287 27.59 -6.73 -17.52
C SER A 287 28.89 -5.95 -17.77
N SER A 288 29.33 -5.17 -16.80
CA SER A 288 30.69 -4.66 -16.74
C SER A 288 31.59 -5.89 -16.70
N GLY A 289 32.43 -6.07 -17.73
CA GLY A 289 33.39 -7.16 -17.88
C GLY A 289 34.53 -7.13 -16.85
N THR A 290 34.24 -6.71 -15.62
CA THR A 290 35.15 -6.85 -14.49
C THR A 290 35.20 -8.33 -14.15
N ASN A 291 36.30 -8.97 -14.52
CA ASN A 291 36.61 -10.32 -14.07
C ASN A 291 36.49 -10.35 -12.55
N ASN A 292 35.57 -11.15 -12.03
CA ASN A 292 35.25 -11.28 -10.60
C ASN A 292 36.36 -11.98 -9.80
N THR A 293 37.60 -11.98 -10.30
CA THR A 293 38.73 -12.74 -9.74
C THR A 293 39.27 -12.14 -8.45
N ASP A 294 38.99 -10.86 -8.19
CA ASP A 294 39.61 -10.12 -7.09
C ASP A 294 38.68 -9.90 -5.88
N SER A 295 37.43 -10.41 -5.92
CA SER A 295 36.53 -10.29 -4.75
C SER A 295 36.77 -11.44 -3.76
N PRO A 296 37.09 -11.17 -2.48
CA PRO A 296 37.29 -12.22 -1.46
C PRO A 296 36.04 -13.09 -1.21
N CYS A 297 34.86 -12.63 -1.64
CA CYS A 297 33.56 -13.24 -1.36
C CYS A 297 33.00 -14.12 -2.49
N GLN A 298 33.77 -14.32 -3.58
CA GLN A 298 33.35 -15.07 -4.77
C GLN A 298 32.89 -16.53 -4.53
N HIS A 299 33.33 -17.14 -3.41
CA HIS A 299 32.97 -18.52 -3.05
C HIS A 299 31.64 -18.66 -2.31
N ILE A 300 30.96 -17.56 -2.00
CA ILE A 300 29.71 -17.57 -1.24
C ILE A 300 28.52 -17.30 -2.18
N ARG A 301 27.37 -17.93 -1.88
CA ARG A 301 26.18 -17.93 -2.76
C ARG A 301 25.68 -16.53 -3.15
N ALA A 302 25.83 -15.51 -2.30
CA ALA A 302 25.33 -14.16 -2.58
C ALA A 302 26.27 -13.33 -3.50
N GLY A 303 27.59 -13.53 -3.41
CA GLY A 303 28.59 -12.93 -4.30
C GLY A 303 28.71 -13.59 -5.68
N ASN A 304 28.08 -14.75 -5.87
CA ASN A 304 28.17 -15.49 -7.11
C ASN A 304 27.28 -14.88 -8.22
N VAL A 305 27.91 -14.00 -9.03
CA VAL A 305 27.30 -13.33 -10.19
C VAL A 305 26.62 -14.30 -11.15
N SER A 306 27.06 -15.56 -11.24
CA SER A 306 26.43 -16.58 -12.10
C SER A 306 25.01 -17.00 -11.66
N LEU A 307 24.66 -16.84 -10.38
CA LEU A 307 23.30 -17.04 -9.88
C LEU A 307 22.42 -15.80 -10.13
N SER A 308 23.00 -14.61 -10.00
CA SER A 308 22.36 -13.33 -10.34
C SER A 308 22.08 -13.18 -11.84
N ALA A 309 22.98 -13.69 -12.70
CA ALA A 309 22.91 -13.62 -14.14
C ALA A 309 21.76 -14.44 -14.77
N LYS A 310 21.14 -15.37 -14.03
CA LYS A 310 20.02 -16.18 -14.53
C LYS A 310 18.69 -15.40 -14.63
N ALA A 311 18.59 -14.20 -14.06
CA ALA A 311 17.37 -13.41 -14.04
C ALA A 311 17.36 -12.37 -15.18
N VAL A 312 17.10 -12.83 -16.41
CA VAL A 312 17.19 -12.05 -17.67
C VAL A 312 16.16 -10.91 -17.77
N ASN A 313 15.25 -10.75 -16.79
CA ASN A 313 14.15 -9.77 -16.84
C ASN A 313 13.91 -9.01 -15.52
N LYS A 314 14.99 -8.52 -14.88
CA LYS A 314 14.93 -7.76 -13.61
C LYS A 314 15.55 -6.37 -13.78
N ILE A 315 14.86 -5.34 -13.30
CA ILE A 315 15.39 -3.97 -13.15
C ILE A 315 16.29 -3.90 -11.91
N SER A 316 15.79 -4.42 -10.78
CA SER A 316 16.51 -4.49 -9.52
C SER A 316 16.62 -5.95 -9.07
N ARG A 317 17.82 -6.34 -8.63
CA ARG A 317 18.14 -7.72 -8.18
C ARG A 317 18.20 -7.86 -6.67
N GLY A 318 17.97 -6.78 -5.94
CA GLY A 318 17.96 -6.71 -4.49
C GLY A 318 17.84 -5.27 -4.04
N VAL A 319 17.73 -5.06 -2.74
CA VAL A 319 17.71 -3.72 -2.14
C VAL A 319 18.69 -3.72 -0.98
N VAL A 320 19.55 -2.71 -0.91
CA VAL A 320 20.35 -2.43 0.28
C VAL A 320 19.63 -1.37 1.11
N LEU A 321 19.63 -1.55 2.42
CA LEU A 321 18.98 -0.66 3.38
C LEU A 321 19.95 -0.29 4.51
N GLY A 322 20.03 1.00 4.80
CA GLY A 322 20.63 1.57 6.00
C GLY A 322 19.62 1.71 7.13
N SER A 323 20.02 1.37 8.34
CA SER A 323 19.20 1.39 9.53
C SER A 323 20.01 1.81 10.76
N CYS A 324 19.34 2.33 11.78
CA CYS A 324 19.94 2.51 13.08
C CYS A 324 20.36 1.15 13.65
N GLY A 325 21.66 0.89 13.76
CA GLY A 325 22.20 -0.38 14.23
C GLY A 325 21.92 -0.69 15.71
N ARG A 326 21.53 0.32 16.50
CA ARG A 326 21.18 0.11 17.93
C ARG A 326 19.72 -0.24 18.15
N HIS A 327 18.82 0.30 17.33
CA HIS A 327 17.37 0.21 17.57
C HIS A 327 16.59 -0.39 16.40
N ASN A 328 17.26 -0.79 15.31
CA ASN A 328 16.68 -1.40 14.11
C ASN A 328 15.57 -0.58 13.45
N PHE A 329 15.72 0.75 13.44
CA PHE A 329 14.86 1.65 12.66
C PHE A 329 15.49 1.94 11.31
N SER A 330 14.77 1.67 10.22
CA SER A 330 15.19 2.06 8.87
C SER A 330 15.42 3.56 8.79
N ARG A 331 16.55 3.97 8.20
CA ARG A 331 16.87 5.40 8.04
C ARG A 331 16.09 6.00 6.88
N PRO A 332 15.69 7.29 6.97
CA PRO A 332 15.15 8.02 5.83
C PRO A 332 16.18 8.08 4.70
N ASN A 333 15.71 8.01 3.44
CA ASN A 333 16.55 8.06 2.24
C ASN A 333 17.80 7.16 2.32
N ALA A 334 17.65 5.97 2.90
CA ALA A 334 18.73 5.02 3.11
C ALA A 334 18.46 3.66 2.46
N ALA A 335 17.55 3.59 1.49
CA ALA A 335 17.34 2.40 0.69
C ALA A 335 17.75 2.65 -0.76
N MET A 336 18.44 1.69 -1.38
CA MET A 336 18.85 1.76 -2.77
C MET A 336 18.71 0.40 -3.45
N ASP A 337 18.26 0.43 -4.70
CA ASP A 337 18.16 -0.76 -5.53
C ASP A 337 19.55 -1.25 -5.96
N LEU A 338 19.78 -2.56 -5.85
CA LEU A 338 21.01 -3.21 -6.27
C LEU A 338 20.88 -3.69 -7.72
N SER A 339 21.78 -3.22 -8.57
CA SER A 339 21.83 -3.60 -9.99
C SER A 339 22.39 -5.02 -10.20
N LEU A 340 23.34 -5.46 -9.36
CA LEU A 340 23.98 -6.77 -9.48
C LEU A 340 24.58 -7.27 -8.16
N GLY A 341 24.00 -8.31 -7.55
CA GLY A 341 24.56 -8.99 -6.37
C GLY A 341 24.91 -8.01 -5.23
N GLU A 342 25.94 -8.36 -4.45
CA GLU A 342 26.53 -7.51 -3.39
C GLU A 342 27.51 -6.44 -3.92
N LYS A 343 27.28 -5.87 -5.11
CA LYS A 343 28.14 -4.78 -5.59
C LYS A 343 28.17 -3.63 -4.57
N TYR A 344 29.38 -3.25 -4.16
CA TYR A 344 29.60 -2.26 -3.11
C TYR A 344 29.06 -0.86 -3.44
N ALA A 345 28.88 -0.50 -4.72
CA ALA A 345 28.46 0.84 -5.13
C ALA A 345 27.18 1.32 -4.42
N GLY A 346 26.14 0.47 -4.35
CA GLY A 346 24.90 0.83 -3.66
C GLY A 346 25.13 1.08 -2.17
N THR A 347 25.84 0.19 -1.49
CA THR A 347 26.18 0.34 -0.07
C THR A 347 27.05 1.56 0.18
N CYS A 348 28.08 1.79 -0.65
CA CYS A 348 28.96 2.95 -0.56
C CYS A 348 28.19 4.25 -0.70
N PHE A 349 27.23 4.32 -1.65
CA PHE A 349 26.35 5.48 -1.78
C PHE A 349 25.55 5.74 -0.52
N LEU A 350 24.94 4.70 0.06
CA LEU A 350 24.16 4.84 1.28
C LEU A 350 25.03 5.28 2.47
N VAL A 351 26.25 4.74 2.58
CA VAL A 351 27.21 5.17 3.59
C VAL A 351 27.52 6.65 3.42
N ILE A 352 27.87 7.09 2.20
CA ILE A 352 28.14 8.49 1.89
C ILE A 352 26.92 9.36 2.20
N ASN A 353 25.73 9.00 1.72
CA ASN A 353 24.53 9.80 1.90
C ASN A 353 24.18 9.98 3.40
N LEU A 354 24.23 8.89 4.17
CA LEU A 354 23.99 8.93 5.60
C LEU A 354 25.12 9.62 6.36
N THR A 355 26.38 9.42 6.00
CA THR A 355 27.48 10.13 6.65
C THR A 355 27.44 11.60 6.33
N PHE A 356 27.21 12.06 5.10
CA PHE A 356 27.08 13.51 4.83
C PHE A 356 25.89 14.13 5.57
N SER A 357 24.75 13.45 5.62
CA SER A 357 23.58 13.89 6.38
C SER A 357 23.84 13.91 7.90
N SER A 358 24.63 12.94 8.40
CA SER A 358 24.95 12.80 9.82
C SER A 358 26.17 13.60 10.26
N LEU A 359 27.15 13.86 9.40
CA LEU A 359 28.42 14.59 9.64
C LEU A 359 28.21 16.10 9.64
N GLN A 360 27.19 16.60 8.93
CA GLN A 360 26.69 17.95 9.19
C GLN A 360 26.25 18.15 10.65
N VAL A 361 25.97 17.04 11.35
CA VAL A 361 25.46 17.04 12.71
C VAL A 361 26.50 16.55 13.73
N PHE A 362 27.04 15.33 13.60
CA PHE A 362 27.88 14.60 14.54
C PHE A 362 29.30 14.39 13.99
N LYS A 363 30.33 14.59 14.82
CA LYS A 363 31.74 14.44 14.43
C LYS A 363 32.17 12.97 14.19
N HIS A 364 31.45 12.01 14.77
CA HIS A 364 31.85 10.60 14.78
C HIS A 364 30.66 9.65 14.57
N GLY A 365 30.74 8.80 13.55
CA GLY A 365 29.78 7.73 13.27
C GLY A 365 30.46 6.35 13.31
N LEU A 366 29.81 5.36 13.93
CA LEU A 366 30.26 3.97 13.84
C LEU A 366 29.46 3.26 12.73
N LEU A 367 30.17 2.81 11.70
CA LEU A 367 29.61 1.99 10.64
C LEU A 367 29.75 0.51 11.04
N CYS A 368 28.62 -0.15 11.24
CA CYS A 368 28.54 -1.58 11.41
C CYS A 368 28.01 -2.21 10.12
N TYR A 369 28.91 -2.72 9.28
CA TYR A 369 28.49 -3.51 8.14
C TYR A 369 28.24 -4.95 8.58
N PHE A 370 26.99 -5.42 8.45
CA PHE A 370 26.64 -6.81 8.69
C PHE A 370 26.36 -7.47 7.34
N SER A 371 27.39 -7.89 6.61
CA SER A 371 27.13 -9.00 5.68
C SER A 371 26.97 -10.26 6.50
N THR A 372 25.99 -11.09 6.17
CA THR A 372 25.89 -12.47 6.69
C THR A 372 27.03 -13.36 6.20
N GLN A 373 28.11 -12.78 5.67
CA GLN A 373 29.14 -13.42 4.87
C GLN A 373 30.51 -12.78 5.10
N SER A 374 31.07 -12.93 6.30
CA SER A 374 32.50 -13.23 6.53
C SER A 374 32.86 -13.10 8.01
N CYS A 375 33.83 -13.89 8.44
CA CYS A 375 34.46 -13.87 9.76
C CYS A 375 35.25 -12.57 10.06
N GLN A 376 34.72 -11.39 9.73
CA GLN A 376 35.21 -10.10 10.20
C GLN A 376 34.02 -9.17 10.39
N GLY A 377 33.60 -8.99 11.65
CA GLY A 377 32.90 -7.75 12.00
C GLY A 377 33.91 -6.62 11.88
N SER A 378 33.93 -5.92 10.74
CA SER A 378 34.71 -4.71 10.59
C SER A 378 33.87 -3.53 11.10
N GLN A 379 34.14 -3.12 12.33
CA GLN A 379 33.72 -1.82 12.84
C GLN A 379 34.61 -0.77 12.18
N TYR A 380 34.07 0.03 11.28
CA TYR A 380 34.76 1.21 10.79
C TYR A 380 34.31 2.40 11.64
N CYS A 381 35.22 2.94 12.45
CA CYS A 381 35.08 4.30 12.96
C CYS A 381 35.37 5.25 11.80
N VAL A 382 34.36 6.00 11.36
CA VAL A 382 34.61 7.16 10.51
C VAL A 382 34.86 8.33 11.47
N SER A 383 36.14 8.64 11.66
CA SER A 383 36.61 9.85 12.34
C SER A 383 37.27 10.74 11.30
N ASP A 384 36.71 11.93 11.11
CA ASP A 384 37.19 13.04 10.27
C ASP A 384 37.26 12.77 8.74
N ILE A 385 36.39 13.47 7.99
CA ILE A 385 36.58 13.86 6.57
C ILE A 385 36.82 15.36 6.56
#